data_AF-A0A8T1GWT1-F1
#
_entry.id   AF-A0A8T1GWT1-F1
#
_cell.length_a   1.000
_cell.length_b   1.000
_cell.length_c   1.000
_cell.angle_alpha   90.00
_cell.angle_beta   90.00
_cell.angle_gamma   90.00
#
_symmetry.space_group_name_H-M   'P 1'
#
loop_
_entity.id
_entity.type
_entity.pdbx_description
1 polymer ?
#
loop_
_entity_poly.entity_id
_entity_poly.type
_entity_poly.pdbx_seq_one_letter_code
_entity_poly.pdbx_strand_id
1 'polypeptide(L)' 'MCQRRYVDDILKRFSMDECKAVVSPVNMSTRLVPSDAATKVNAPFREAVGALMHLMTATRPDIAYAVVYVSRFMENP' A
#
# COMPACT_ATOMS: atom_id res chain seq x y z
N MET A 1 -20.64 -1.56 8.14
CA MET A 1 -19.34 -2.02 7.60
C MET A 1 -18.35 -2.10 8.74
N CYS A 2 -17.66 -3.23 8.93
CA CYS A 2 -16.62 -3.36 9.96
C CYS A 2 -15.26 -3.12 9.29
N GLN A 3 -14.51 -2.11 9.75
CA GLN A 3 -13.19 -1.76 9.24
C GLN A 3 -12.27 -2.99 9.11
N ARG A 4 -12.27 -3.87 10.11
CA ARG A 4 -11.42 -5.07 10.12
C ARG A 4 -11.71 -5.98 8.92
N ARG A 5 -12.99 -6.22 8.62
CA ARG A 5 -13.37 -7.05 7.46
C ARG A 5 -12.86 -6.45 6.15
N TYR A 6 -12.98 -5.14 5.98
CA TYR A 6 -12.49 -4.48 4.78
C TYR A 6 -10.96 -4.53 4.66
N VAL A 7 -10.24 -4.39 5.77
CA VAL A 7 -8.78 -4.58 5.81
C VAL A 7 -8.43 -6.03 5.43
N ASP A 8 -9.10 -7.01 6.01
CA ASP A 8 -8.86 -8.44 5.71
C ASP A 8 -9.14 -8.77 4.24
N ASP A 9 -10.21 -8.19 3.67
CA ASP A 9 -10.57 -8.37 2.25
C ASP A 9 -9.50 -7.75 1.32
N ILE A 10 -8.96 -6.58 1.67
CA ILE A 10 -7.84 -5.97 0.93
C ILE A 10 -6.60 -6.86 1.02
N LEU A 11 -6.23 -7.31 2.23
CA LEU A 11 -5.05 -8.15 2.41
C LEU A 11 -5.16 -9.45 1.60
N LYS A 12 -6.31 -10.12 1.63
CA LYS A 12 -6.54 -11.32 0.81
C LYS A 12 -6.48 -11.04 -0.68
N ARG A 13 -7.07 -9.93 -1.15
CA ARG A 13 -7.06 -9.54 -2.57
C ARG A 13 -5.64 -9.38 -3.11
N PHE A 14 -4.71 -8.87 -2.31
CA PHE A 14 -3.32 -8.69 -2.70
C PHE A 14 -2.38 -9.81 -2.22
N SER A 15 -2.93 -10.95 -1.76
CA SER A 15 -2.15 -12.09 -1.23
C SER A 15 -1.19 -11.71 -0.08
N MET A 16 -1.68 -10.86 0.83
CA MET A 16 -0.99 -10.34 2.01
C MET A 16 -1.65 -10.78 3.33
N ASP A 17 -2.48 -11.83 3.31
CA ASP A 17 -3.21 -12.33 4.47
C ASP A 17 -2.29 -12.93 5.56
N GLU A 18 -1.10 -13.38 5.18
CA GLU A 18 -0.07 -13.86 6.11
C GLU A 18 0.93 -12.76 6.54
N CYS A 19 0.74 -11.50 6.10
CA CYS A 19 1.64 -10.42 6.46
C CYS A 19 1.57 -10.09 7.96
N LYS A 20 2.74 -9.94 8.59
CA LYS A 20 2.84 -9.55 10.00
C LYS A 20 2.43 -8.09 10.19
N ALA A 21 1.64 -7.84 11.23
CA ALA A 21 1.35 -6.49 11.66
C ALA A 21 2.64 -5.80 12.12
N VAL A 22 2.85 -4.57 11.65
CA VAL A 22 3.97 -3.71 12.03
C VAL A 22 3.44 -2.43 12.66
N VAL A 23 4.16 -1.90 13.65
CA VAL A 23 3.79 -0.66 14.34
C VAL A 23 4.04 0.55 13.46
N SER A 24 5.12 0.52 12.66
CA SER A 24 5.43 1.58 11.69
C SER A 24 5.02 1.13 10.28
N PRO A 25 4.12 1.87 9.60
CA PRO A 25 3.65 1.51 8.26
C PRO A 25 4.70 1.77 7.17
N VAL A 26 5.74 2.56 7.48
CA VAL A 26 6.92 2.76 6.63
C VAL A 26 8.16 2.56 7.48
N ASN A 27 9.15 1.88 6.92
CA ASN A 27 10.48 1.95 7.47
C ASN A 27 11.19 3.18 6.86
N MET A 28 11.54 4.17 7.70
CA MET A 28 12.18 5.41 7.25
C MET A 28 13.56 5.19 6.61
N SER A 29 14.20 4.04 6.83
CA SER A 29 15.44 3.68 6.13
C SER A 29 15.21 3.13 4.72
N THR A 30 13.96 2.81 4.35
CA THR A 30 13.63 2.27 3.02
C THR A 30 13.45 3.42 2.03
N ARG A 31 14.39 3.51 1.08
CA ARG A 31 14.30 4.47 -0.03
C ARG A 31 13.72 3.75 -1.25
N LEU A 32 12.53 4.15 -1.67
CA LEU A 32 11.98 3.67 -2.94
C LEU A 32 12.75 4.33 -4.08
N VAL A 33 13.22 3.50 -5.00
CA VAL A 33 13.80 3.92 -6.27
C VAL A 33 12.83 3.54 -7.39
N PRO A 34 12.59 4.41 -8.37
CA PRO A 34 11.81 4.04 -9.55
C PRO A 34 12.41 2.79 -10.19
N SER A 35 11.56 1.86 -10.63
CA SER A 35 12.02 0.69 -11.38
C SER A 35 12.75 1.13 -12.65
N ASP A 36 13.87 0.47 -12.96
CA ASP A 36 14.52 0.64 -14.27
C ASP A 36 13.50 0.30 -15.36
N ALA A 37 13.45 1.08 -16.44
CA ALA A 37 12.45 0.94 -17.50
C ALA A 37 12.36 -0.47 -18.14
N ALA A 38 13.39 -1.31 -17.92
CA ALA A 38 13.44 -2.71 -18.32
C ALA A 38 12.60 -3.66 -17.42
N THR A 39 12.36 -3.29 -16.16
CA THR A 39 11.65 -4.11 -15.18
C THR A 39 10.21 -3.64 -15.10
N LYS A 40 9.38 -4.10 -16.03
CA LYS A 40 7.93 -3.90 -15.96
C LYS A 40 7.36 -4.75 -14.83
N VAL A 41 7.03 -4.12 -13.72
CA VAL A 41 6.29 -4.75 -12.64
C VAL A 41 4.82 -4.89 -13.07
N ASN A 42 4.41 -6.10 -13.45
CA ASN A 42 3.02 -6.41 -13.79
C ASN A 42 2.20 -6.67 -12.51
N ALA A 43 2.25 -5.74 -11.57
CA ALA A 43 1.48 -5.79 -10.32
C ALA A 43 0.36 -4.75 -10.36
N PRO A 44 -0.79 -4.99 -9.69
CA PRO A 44 -1.89 -4.04 -9.59
C PRO A 44 -1.56 -2.88 -8.63
N PHE A 45 -0.42 -2.20 -8.83
CA PHE A 45 0.11 -1.16 -7.92
C PHE A 45 -0.89 -0.01 -7.74
N ARG A 46 -1.47 0.49 -8.83
CA ARG A 46 -2.47 1.56 -8.80
C ARG A 46 -3.73 1.18 -8.01
N GLU A 47 -4.14 -0.07 -8.12
CA GLU A 47 -5.30 -0.61 -7.40
C GLU A 47 -5.01 -0.75 -5.90
N ALA A 48 -3.81 -1.24 -5.56
CA ALA A 48 -3.35 -1.34 -4.17
C ALA A 48 -3.27 0.04 -3.50
N VAL A 49 -2.67 1.03 -4.17
CA VAL A 49 -2.63 2.41 -3.66
C VAL A 49 -4.04 2.98 -3.47
N GLY A 50 -4.96 2.71 -4.40
CA GLY A 50 -6.37 3.14 -4.27
C GLY A 50 -7.07 2.54 -3.05
N ALA A 51 -6.89 1.24 -2.79
CA ALA A 51 -7.44 0.57 -1.62
C ALA A 51 -6.88 1.14 -0.30
N LEU A 52 -5.57 1.43 -0.27
CA LEU A 52 -4.91 2.05 0.87
C LEU A 52 -5.34 3.51 1.09
N MET A 53 -5.56 4.29 0.03
CA MET A 53 -6.12 5.65 0.10
C MET A 53 -7.51 5.66 0.73
N HIS A 54 -8.35 4.66 0.42
CA HIS A 54 -9.65 4.51 1.07
C HIS A 54 -9.49 4.24 2.58
N LEU A 55 -8.59 3.32 2.95
CA LEU A 55 -8.30 3.02 4.36
C LEU A 55 -7.79 4.25 5.12
N MET A 56 -6.85 5.01 4.55
CA MET A 56 -6.28 6.18 5.21
C MET A 56 -7.32 7.28 5.45
N THR A 57 -8.22 7.48 4.49
CA THR A 57 -9.23 8.54 4.53
C THR A 57 -10.38 8.19 5.49
N ALA A 58 -10.76 6.92 5.54
CA ALA A 58 -11.90 6.48 6.33
C ALA A 58 -11.56 6.19 7.80
N THR A 59 -10.49 5.44 8.07
CA THR A 59 -10.32 4.78 9.39
C THR A 59 -8.88 4.57 9.89
N ARG A 60 -7.86 4.78 9.04
CA ARG A 60 -6.44 4.54 9.36
C ARG A 60 -5.56 5.75 8.98
N PRO A 61 -5.74 6.93 9.60
CA PRO A 61 -4.89 8.08 9.28
C PRO A 61 -3.40 7.82 9.57
N ASP A 62 -3.08 6.83 10.41
CA ASP A 62 -1.72 6.41 10.74
C ASP A 62 -0.92 5.92 9.53
N ILE A 63 -1.57 5.38 8.50
CA ILE A 63 -0.88 4.94 7.27
C ILE A 63 -0.73 6.05 6.22
N ALA A 64 -1.28 7.25 6.45
CA ALA A 64 -1.37 8.29 5.42
C ALA A 64 -0.02 8.67 4.83
N TYR A 65 1.03 8.79 5.66
CA TYR A 65 2.38 9.06 5.17
C TYR A 65 2.88 7.97 4.21
N ALA A 66 2.64 6.70 4.53
CA ALA A 66 3.01 5.56 3.70
C ALA A 66 2.36 5.65 2.32
N VAL A 67 1.04 5.88 2.31
CA VAL A 67 0.23 5.91 1.10
C VAL A 67 0.62 7.09 0.21
N VAL A 68 0.82 8.27 0.80
CA VAL A 68 1.26 9.47 0.07
C VAL A 68 2.69 9.31 -0.46
N TYR A 69 3.56 8.60 0.26
CA TYR A 69 4.92 8.34 -0.21
C TYR A 69 4.93 7.40 -1.43
N VAL A 70 4.19 6.29 -1.38
CA VAL A 70 4.13 5.32 -2.50
C VAL A 70 3.34 5.84 -3.70
N SER A 71 2.35 6.72 -3.50
CA SER A 71 1.54 7.27 -4.61
C SER A 71 2.37 8.07 -5.61
N ARG A 72 3.52 8.62 -5.18
CA ARG A 72 4.48 9.32 -6.05
C ARG A 72 5.11 8.44 -7.12
N PHE A 73 5.08 7.13 -6.94
CA PHE A 73 5.66 6.16 -7.86
C PHE A 73 4.61 5.49 -8.74
N MET A 74 3.34 5.95 -8.73
CA MET A 74 2.28 5.32 -9.52
C MET A 74 2.47 5.42 -11.04
N GLU A 75 3.21 6.42 -11.53
CA GLU A 75 3.51 6.59 -12.95
C GLU A 75 4.59 5.61 -13.44
N ASN A 76 5.57 5.30 -12.58
CA ASN A 76 6.64 4.34 -12.83
C ASN A 76 6.91 3.54 -11.53
N PRO A 77 6.08 2.53 -11.25
CA PRO A 77 6.15 1.74 -10.02
C PRO A 77 7.42 0.89 -9.93
#